data_AF-A0A9E4N166-F1
#
_entry.id   AF-A0A9E4N166-F1
#
_cell.length_a   1.000
_cell.length_b   1.000
_cell.length_c   1.000
_cell.angle_alpha   90.00
_cell.angle_beta   90.00
_cell.angle_gamma   90.00
#
_symmetry.space_group_name_H-M   'P 1'
#
loop_
_entity.id
_entity.type
_entity.pdbx_description
1 polymer ?
#
loop_
_entity_poly.entity_id
_entity_poly.type
_entity_poly.pdbx_seq_one_letter_code
_entity_poly.pdbx_strand_id
1 'polypeptide(L)'
;MKSADVARDLHANKAAPLAIWLGLTLDGVPESLVIGSSLINAGVSISLIAGLFLANFPEALSSSCGMKEQGFKFRRIFLMWFSLMLLTGVGAAMGNIFFVNASPALFAFVEGVAAGAMLTMIAETMLPEAYFKGGSVVGMSTLCGFLTAIFFKTLEV
;
A
#
# COMPACT_ATOMS: atom_id res chain seq x y z
N MET A 1 27.51 -8.10 18.52
CA MET A 1 26.35 -7.28 18.14
C MET A 1 26.54 -5.91 18.74
N LYS A 2 26.72 -4.85 17.93
CA LYS A 2 27.06 -3.51 18.45
C LYS A 2 25.79 -2.80 18.93
N SER A 3 25.92 -1.93 19.92
CA SER A 3 24.84 -1.10 20.49
C SER A 3 24.14 -0.20 19.45
N ALA A 4 24.82 0.14 18.35
CA ALA A 4 24.24 0.86 17.22
C ALA A 4 23.27 0.00 16.38
N ASP A 5 23.49 -1.31 16.32
CA ASP A 5 22.61 -2.26 15.61
C ASP A 5 21.29 -2.40 16.37
N VAL A 6 21.36 -2.56 17.70
CA VAL A 6 20.19 -2.67 18.59
C VAL A 6 19.31 -1.41 18.57
N ALA A 7 19.91 -0.21 18.50
CA ALA A 7 19.16 1.04 18.41
C ALA A 7 18.47 1.19 17.03
N ARG A 8 19.14 0.80 15.94
CA ARG A 8 18.52 0.75 14.60
C ARG A 8 17.37 -0.25 14.54
N ASP A 9 17.54 -1.44 15.13
CA ASP A 9 16.53 -2.50 15.17
C ASP A 9 15.28 -2.07 15.98
N LEU A 10 15.47 -1.33 17.08
CA LEU A 10 14.38 -0.78 17.89
C LEU A 10 13.62 0.36 17.17
N HIS A 11 14.31 1.19 16.40
CA HIS A 11 13.68 2.27 15.63
C HIS A 11 12.95 1.74 14.40
N ALA A 12 13.54 0.77 13.68
CA ALA A 12 12.91 0.10 12.54
C ALA A 12 11.61 -0.61 12.96
N ASN A 13 11.62 -1.36 14.06
CA ASN A 13 10.43 -2.06 14.55
C ASN A 13 9.32 -1.13 15.05
N LYS A 14 9.64 0.08 15.54
CA LYS A 14 8.65 1.05 16.01
C LYS A 14 8.07 1.91 14.89
N ALA A 15 8.84 2.22 13.87
CA ALA A 15 8.39 3.07 12.77
C ALA A 15 7.64 2.28 11.69
N ALA A 16 7.91 0.97 11.53
CA ALA A 16 7.46 0.23 10.37
C ALA A 16 5.93 0.20 10.16
N PRO A 17 5.09 -0.08 11.17
CA PRO A 17 3.64 -0.08 10.99
C PRO A 17 3.07 1.30 10.59
N LEU A 18 3.64 2.37 11.14
CA LEU A 18 3.25 3.74 10.77
C LEU A 18 3.72 4.10 9.36
N ALA A 19 4.91 3.65 8.96
CA ALA A 19 5.43 3.84 7.62
C ALA A 19 4.60 3.08 6.58
N ILE A 20 4.13 1.87 6.87
CA ILE A 20 3.19 1.12 6.02
C ILE A 20 1.86 1.90 5.88
N TRP A 21 1.30 2.40 6.99
CA TRP A 21 0.08 3.21 6.92
C TRP A 21 0.27 4.50 6.11
N LEU A 22 1.42 5.17 6.26
CA LEU A 22 1.76 6.36 5.47
C LEU A 22 1.95 6.02 3.99
N GLY A 23 2.61 4.91 3.66
CA GLY A 23 2.76 4.42 2.29
C GLY A 23 1.42 4.19 1.63
N LEU A 24 0.53 3.45 2.29
CA LEU A 24 -0.85 3.23 1.82
C LEU A 24 -1.67 4.52 1.72
N THR A 25 -1.41 5.52 2.56
CA THR A 25 -2.06 6.83 2.46
C THR A 25 -1.59 7.60 1.23
N LEU A 26 -0.28 7.53 0.92
CA LEU A 26 0.32 8.18 -0.24
C LEU A 26 -0.12 7.50 -1.55
N ASP A 27 -0.19 6.17 -1.56
CA ASP A 27 -0.65 5.38 -2.71
C ASP A 27 -2.17 5.49 -2.94
N GLY A 28 -2.92 5.57 -1.83
CA GLY A 28 -4.38 5.68 -1.86
C GLY A 28 -4.90 6.92 -2.58
N VAL A 29 -4.12 8.01 -2.69
CA VAL A 29 -4.53 9.21 -3.44
C VAL A 29 -4.54 8.93 -4.96
N PRO A 30 -3.44 8.51 -5.59
CA PRO A 30 -3.43 8.06 -6.99
C PRO A 30 -4.42 6.93 -7.27
N GLU A 31 -4.46 5.90 -6.43
CA GLU A 31 -5.34 4.74 -6.58
C GLU A 31 -6.82 5.16 -6.62
N SER A 32 -7.23 6.01 -5.67
CA SER A 32 -8.61 6.47 -5.59
C SER A 32 -9.02 7.32 -6.79
N LEU A 33 -8.13 8.17 -7.32
CA LEU A 33 -8.41 8.96 -8.52
C LEU A 33 -8.69 8.06 -9.73
N VAL A 34 -7.90 7.00 -9.91
CA VAL A 34 -8.05 6.01 -11.00
C VAL A 34 -9.36 5.24 -10.87
N ILE A 35 -9.70 4.77 -9.66
CA ILE A 35 -10.99 4.13 -9.38
C ILE A 35 -12.13 5.09 -9.74
N GLY A 36 -12.02 6.34 -9.29
CA GLY A 36 -12.98 7.41 -9.54
C GLY A 36 -13.22 7.67 -11.03
N SER A 37 -12.16 7.82 -11.81
CA SER A 37 -12.27 8.08 -13.25
C SER A 37 -12.80 6.88 -14.04
N SER A 38 -12.57 5.65 -13.55
CA SER A 38 -13.01 4.42 -14.23
C SER A 38 -14.53 4.20 -14.18
N LEU A 39 -15.23 4.80 -13.20
CA LEU A 39 -16.67 4.64 -12.98
C LEU A 39 -17.54 5.12 -14.16
N ILE A 40 -17.07 6.09 -14.94
CA ILE A 40 -17.87 6.75 -15.99
C ILE A 40 -17.96 5.93 -17.27
N ASN A 41 -16.92 5.16 -17.60
CA ASN A 41 -16.78 4.56 -18.94
C ASN A 41 -17.25 3.10 -19.04
N ALA A 42 -17.22 2.31 -17.96
CA ALA A 42 -17.57 0.87 -18.03
C ALA A 42 -18.04 0.23 -16.70
N GLY A 43 -18.18 1.00 -15.61
CA GLY A 43 -18.29 0.45 -14.27
C GLY A 43 -16.94 -0.02 -13.72
N VAL A 44 -16.84 -0.23 -12.40
CA VAL A 44 -15.57 -0.61 -11.77
C VAL A 44 -15.22 -2.05 -12.12
N SER A 45 -14.01 -2.27 -12.65
CA SER A 45 -13.50 -3.62 -12.90
C SER A 45 -13.41 -4.41 -11.60
N ILE A 46 -14.12 -5.55 -11.54
CA ILE A 46 -14.08 -6.47 -10.41
C ILE A 46 -12.63 -6.98 -10.19
N SER A 47 -11.88 -7.18 -11.28
CA SER A 47 -10.46 -7.54 -11.23
C SER A 47 -9.62 -6.46 -10.57
N LEU A 48 -9.88 -5.19 -10.86
CA LEU A 48 -9.19 -4.06 -10.23
C LEU A 48 -9.48 -4.00 -8.72
N ILE A 49 -10.75 -4.10 -8.31
CA ILE A 49 -11.11 -4.14 -6.88
C ILE A 49 -10.46 -5.34 -6.18
N ALA A 50 -10.51 -6.53 -6.80
CA ALA A 50 -9.95 -7.74 -6.22
C ALA A 50 -8.42 -7.64 -6.08
N GLY A 51 -7.73 -7.11 -7.09
CA GLY A 51 -6.28 -6.90 -7.05
C GLY A 51 -5.86 -5.92 -5.95
N LEU A 52 -6.55 -4.78 -5.86
CA LEU A 52 -6.30 -3.77 -4.83
C LEU A 52 -6.57 -4.30 -3.42
N PHE A 53 -7.65 -5.06 -3.25
CA PHE A 53 -7.95 -5.71 -1.99
C PHE A 53 -6.86 -6.72 -1.59
N LEU A 54 -6.42 -7.57 -2.53
CA LEU A 54 -5.38 -8.57 -2.28
C LEU A 54 -4.02 -7.94 -1.94
N ALA A 55 -3.70 -6.76 -2.48
CA ALA A 55 -2.49 -6.02 -2.14
C ALA A 55 -2.61 -5.32 -0.77
N ASN A 56 -3.67 -4.54 -0.56
CA ASN A 56 -3.80 -3.68 0.60
C ASN A 56 -4.19 -4.45 1.88
N PHE A 57 -4.88 -5.59 1.77
CA PHE A 57 -5.35 -6.33 2.94
C PHE A 57 -4.21 -6.96 3.79
N PRO A 58 -3.25 -7.71 3.21
CA PRO A 58 -2.11 -8.23 3.97
C PRO A 58 -1.27 -7.13 4.63
N GLU A 59 -1.09 -6.00 3.95
CA GLU A 59 -0.32 -4.85 4.46
C GLU A 59 -1.01 -4.19 5.65
N ALA A 60 -2.32 -3.92 5.52
CA ALA A 60 -3.12 -3.35 6.58
C ALA A 60 -3.20 -4.28 7.80
N LEU A 61 -3.27 -5.59 7.57
CA LEU A 61 -3.24 -6.58 8.64
C LEU A 61 -1.88 -6.60 9.36
N SER A 62 -0.78 -6.67 8.61
CA SER A 62 0.58 -6.67 9.16
C SER A 62 0.85 -5.41 9.99
N SER A 63 0.52 -4.25 9.42
CA SER A 63 0.64 -2.96 10.10
C SER A 63 -0.27 -2.87 11.35
N SER A 64 -1.51 -3.35 11.29
CA SER A 64 -2.40 -3.38 12.45
C SER A 64 -1.85 -4.26 13.59
N CYS A 65 -1.31 -5.43 13.25
CA CYS A 65 -0.65 -6.31 14.21
C CYS A 65 0.58 -5.61 14.83
N GLY A 66 1.43 -5.01 14.00
CA GLY A 66 2.60 -4.27 14.47
C GLY A 66 2.24 -3.07 15.37
N MET A 67 1.21 -2.30 15.02
CA MET A 67 0.72 -1.20 15.89
C MET A 67 0.23 -1.73 17.24
N LYS A 68 -0.45 -2.88 17.26
CA LYS A 68 -0.92 -3.51 18.50
C LYS A 68 0.24 -4.00 19.36
N GLU A 69 1.27 -4.62 18.76
CA GLU A 69 2.50 -5.04 19.43
C GLU A 69 3.25 -3.86 20.04
N GLN A 70 3.18 -2.68 19.40
CA GLN A 70 3.73 -1.43 19.94
C GLN A 70 2.86 -0.76 21.02
N GLY A 71 1.74 -1.38 21.41
CA GLY A 71 0.86 -0.88 22.47
C GLY A 71 -0.17 0.15 22.03
N PHE A 72 -0.43 0.30 20.73
CA PHE A 72 -1.50 1.18 20.25
C PHE A 72 -2.86 0.59 20.66
N LYS A 73 -3.76 1.47 21.15
CA LYS A 73 -5.13 1.08 21.48
C LYS A 73 -5.90 0.77 20.20
N PHE A 74 -6.77 -0.24 20.25
CA PHE A 74 -7.64 -0.62 19.13
C PHE A 74 -8.37 0.57 18.49
N ARG A 75 -8.93 1.48 19.31
CA ARG A 75 -9.61 2.70 18.81
C ARG A 75 -8.73 3.56 17.91
N ARG A 76 -7.44 3.69 18.24
CA ARG A 76 -6.48 4.48 17.45
C ARG A 76 -6.20 3.80 16.12
N ILE A 77 -5.93 2.48 16.14
CA ILE A 77 -5.69 1.68 14.93
C ILE A 77 -6.90 1.77 14.00
N PHE A 78 -8.10 1.55 14.55
CA PHE A 78 -9.36 1.66 13.80
C PHE A 78 -9.55 3.05 13.19
N LEU A 79 -9.33 4.13 13.95
CA LEU A 79 -9.46 5.50 13.44
C LEU A 79 -8.48 5.80 12.31
N MET A 80 -7.25 5.28 12.37
CA MET A 80 -6.25 5.45 11.31
C MET A 80 -6.66 4.76 10.01
N TRP A 81 -7.17 3.53 10.07
CA TRP A 81 -7.66 2.84 8.88
C TRP A 81 -8.97 3.43 8.36
N PHE A 82 -9.86 3.85 9.28
CA PHE A 82 -11.10 4.53 8.92
C PHE A 82 -10.85 5.88 8.23
N SER A 83 -9.86 6.65 8.68
CA SER A 83 -9.48 7.89 8.00
C SER A 83 -8.94 7.63 6.59
N LEU A 84 -8.18 6.55 6.40
CA LEU A 84 -7.68 6.15 5.08
C LEU A 84 -8.83 5.75 4.15
N MET A 85 -9.79 4.96 4.65
CA MET A 85 -11.02 4.61 3.92
C MET A 85 -11.82 5.85 3.49
N LEU A 86 -11.95 6.85 4.37
CA LEU A 86 -12.61 8.11 4.02
C LEU A 86 -11.82 8.90 2.98
N LEU A 87 -10.50 8.98 3.13
CA LEU A 87 -9.62 9.68 2.20
C LEU A 87 -9.71 9.09 0.79
N THR A 88 -9.65 7.77 0.66
CA THR A 88 -9.76 7.10 -0.65
C THR A 88 -11.18 7.21 -1.21
N GLY A 89 -12.22 7.18 -0.38
CA GLY A 89 -13.59 7.43 -0.83
C GLY A 89 -13.78 8.84 -1.40
N VAL A 90 -13.25 9.86 -0.71
CA VAL A 90 -13.27 11.25 -1.20
C VAL A 90 -12.41 11.40 -2.44
N GLY A 91 -11.22 10.80 -2.47
CA GLY A 91 -10.34 10.80 -3.63
C GLY A 91 -11.01 10.18 -4.87
N ALA A 92 -11.79 9.11 -4.70
CA ALA A 92 -12.55 8.52 -5.80
C ALA A 92 -13.69 9.42 -6.28
N ALA A 93 -14.40 10.10 -5.38
CA ALA A 93 -15.40 11.09 -5.76
C ALA A 93 -14.75 12.26 -6.54
N MET A 94 -13.59 12.74 -6.10
CA MET A 94 -12.81 13.77 -6.80
C MET A 94 -12.30 13.25 -8.16
N GLY A 95 -11.86 11.99 -8.23
CA GLY A 95 -11.42 11.31 -9.43
C GLY A 95 -12.49 11.34 -10.52
N ASN A 96 -13.72 11.02 -10.11
CA ASN A 96 -14.90 11.01 -10.96
C ASN A 96 -15.36 12.41 -11.42
N ILE A 97 -14.95 13.49 -10.77
CA ILE A 97 -15.37 14.86 -11.15
C ILE A 97 -14.25 15.57 -11.94
N PHE A 98 -13.02 15.50 -11.45
CA PHE A 98 -11.91 16.33 -11.92
C PHE A 98 -10.91 15.57 -12.81
N PHE A 99 -10.81 14.24 -12.66
CA PHE A 99 -9.76 13.44 -13.30
C PHE A 99 -10.24 12.66 -14.53
N VAL A 100 -11.53 12.75 -14.86
CA VAL A 100 -12.18 12.07 -16.01
C VAL A 100 -11.54 12.46 -17.35
N ASN A 101 -11.20 13.73 -17.51
CA ASN A 101 -10.58 14.28 -18.72
C ASN A 101 -9.10 14.64 -18.50
N ALA A 102 -8.48 14.11 -17.44
CA ALA A 102 -7.07 14.33 -17.20
C ALA A 102 -6.24 13.71 -18.33
N SER A 103 -5.16 14.40 -18.72
CA SER A 103 -4.30 13.87 -19.78
C SER A 103 -3.62 12.58 -19.30
N PRO A 104 -3.33 11.62 -20.20
CA PRO A 104 -2.58 10.42 -19.86
C PRO A 104 -1.24 10.71 -19.18
N ALA A 105 -0.60 11.83 -19.54
CA ALA A 105 0.64 12.29 -18.92
C ALA A 105 0.47 12.67 -17.44
N LEU A 106 -0.66 13.30 -17.06
CA LEU A 106 -0.93 13.64 -15.67
C LEU A 106 -1.18 12.37 -14.84
N PHE A 107 -1.93 11.40 -15.38
CA PHE A 107 -2.10 10.09 -14.74
C PHE A 107 -0.76 9.39 -14.51
N ALA A 108 0.05 9.24 -15.55
CA ALA A 108 1.35 8.59 -15.45
C ALA A 108 2.30 9.32 -14.48
N PHE A 109 2.23 10.65 -14.40
CA PHE A 109 3.00 11.42 -13.42
C PHE A 109 2.57 11.14 -11.99
N VAL A 110 1.27 11.19 -11.71
CA VAL A 110 0.71 10.98 -10.36
C VAL A 110 0.94 9.54 -9.89
N GLU A 111 0.68 8.55 -10.75
CA GLU A 111 0.99 7.14 -10.48
C GLU A 111 2.50 6.90 -10.33
N GLY A 112 3.33 7.57 -11.14
CA GLY A 112 4.79 7.45 -11.06
C GLY A 112 5.34 7.95 -9.71
N VAL A 113 4.78 9.06 -9.20
CA VAL A 113 5.12 9.56 -7.85
C VAL A 113 4.67 8.58 -6.76
N ALA A 114 3.46 8.02 -6.88
CA ALA A 114 2.96 6.97 -5.97
C ALA A 114 3.87 5.75 -5.95
N ALA A 115 4.21 5.23 -7.14
CA ALA A 115 5.05 4.07 -7.32
C ALA A 115 6.44 4.31 -6.70
N GLY A 116 7.02 5.51 -6.85
CA GLY A 116 8.27 5.87 -6.20
C GLY A 116 8.17 5.89 -4.66
N ALA A 117 7.07 6.40 -4.12
CA ALA A 117 6.82 6.39 -2.67
C ALA A 117 6.67 4.96 -2.13
N MET A 118 5.91 4.11 -2.83
CA MET A 118 5.73 2.70 -2.48
C MET A 118 7.03 1.91 -2.60
N LEU A 119 7.82 2.12 -3.65
CA LEU A 119 9.16 1.52 -3.78
C LEU A 119 10.07 1.90 -2.61
N THR A 120 10.06 3.17 -2.21
CA THR A 120 10.83 3.64 -1.05
C THR A 120 10.39 2.93 0.23
N MET A 121 9.07 2.79 0.42
CA MET A 121 8.50 2.16 1.61
C MET A 121 8.79 0.64 1.66
N ILE A 122 8.69 -0.03 0.51
CA ILE A 122 9.08 -1.44 0.38
C ILE A 122 10.56 -1.63 0.73
N ALA A 123 11.44 -0.80 0.17
CA ALA A 123 12.88 -0.91 0.35
C ALA A 123 13.32 -0.62 1.79
N GLU A 124 12.82 0.47 2.39
CA GLU A 124 13.28 0.95 3.70
C GLU A 124 12.54 0.28 4.87
N THR A 125 11.31 -0.17 4.66
CA THR A 125 10.45 -0.65 5.75
C THR A 125 10.05 -2.10 5.58
N MET A 126 9.33 -2.44 4.50
CA MET A 126 8.71 -3.77 4.40
C MET A 126 9.73 -4.88 4.23
N LEU A 127 10.74 -4.72 3.37
CA LEU A 127 11.75 -5.76 3.15
C LEU A 127 12.60 -6.03 4.41
N PRO A 128 13.13 -5.01 5.11
CA PRO A 128 13.83 -5.23 6.38
C PRO A 128 12.96 -5.89 7.44
N GLU A 129 11.72 -5.42 7.63
CA GLU A 129 10.80 -5.97 8.62
C GLU A 129 10.43 -7.43 8.30
N ALA A 130 10.11 -7.71 7.04
CA ALA A 130 9.78 -9.05 6.58
C ALA A 130 10.96 -9.99 6.82
N TYR A 131 12.19 -9.59 6.45
CA TYR A 131 13.39 -10.41 6.66
C TYR A 131 13.67 -10.66 8.14
N PHE A 132 13.46 -9.65 8.99
CA PHE A 132 13.62 -9.79 10.44
C PHE A 132 12.64 -10.81 11.04
N LYS A 133 11.39 -10.83 10.57
CA LYS A 133 10.33 -11.73 11.06
C LYS A 133 10.36 -13.12 10.43
N GLY A 134 10.62 -13.22 9.13
CA GLY A 134 10.47 -14.44 8.31
C GLY A 134 11.76 -15.06 7.79
N GLY A 135 12.91 -14.39 7.95
CA GLY A 135 14.21 -14.89 7.53
C GLY A 135 14.31 -15.13 6.02
N SER A 136 15.00 -16.21 5.63
CA SER A 136 15.32 -16.51 4.23
C SER A 136 14.12 -16.84 3.34
N VAL A 137 12.98 -17.24 3.91
CA VAL A 137 11.76 -17.57 3.16
C VAL A 137 11.20 -16.34 2.43
N VAL A 138 11.44 -15.13 2.97
CA VAL A 138 10.91 -13.87 2.46
C VAL A 138 11.30 -13.64 1.00
N GLY A 139 12.54 -13.94 0.62
CA GLY A 139 12.98 -13.76 -0.78
C GLY A 139 12.17 -14.61 -1.76
N MET A 140 11.89 -15.87 -1.40
CA MET A 140 11.08 -16.78 -2.22
C MET A 140 9.61 -16.33 -2.24
N SER A 141 9.07 -15.92 -1.09
CA SER A 141 7.70 -15.40 -1.00
C SER A 141 7.50 -14.13 -1.84
N THR A 142 8.45 -13.19 -1.81
CA THR A 142 8.43 -11.98 -2.64
C THR A 142 8.47 -12.33 -4.13
N LEU A 143 9.37 -13.25 -4.54
CA LEU A 143 9.44 -13.72 -5.92
C LEU A 143 8.12 -14.36 -6.37
N CYS A 144 7.55 -15.26 -5.54
CA CYS A 144 6.27 -15.90 -5.84
C CYS A 144 5.13 -14.88 -5.99
N GLY A 145 5.05 -13.88 -5.09
CA GLY A 145 4.07 -12.81 -5.18
C GLY A 145 4.19 -12.00 -6.47
N PHE A 146 5.41 -11.59 -6.81
CA PHE A 146 5.68 -10.84 -8.04
C PHE A 146 5.35 -11.63 -9.30
N LEU A 147 5.76 -12.91 -9.38
CA LEU A 147 5.41 -13.79 -10.51
C LEU A 147 3.91 -14.03 -10.62
N THR A 148 3.21 -14.14 -9.49
CA THR A 148 1.75 -14.28 -9.47
C THR A 148 1.07 -13.03 -10.05
N ALA A 149 1.51 -11.83 -9.66
CA ALA A 149 1.00 -10.58 -10.21
C ALA A 149 1.21 -10.47 -11.74
N ILE A 150 2.41 -10.83 -12.23
CA ILE A 150 2.69 -10.89 -13.67
C ILE A 150 1.78 -11.90 -14.36
N PHE A 151 1.61 -13.10 -13.78
CA PHE A 151 0.75 -14.13 -14.35
C PHE A 151 -0.69 -13.63 -14.53
N PHE A 152 -1.28 -13.01 -13.51
CA PHE A 152 -2.61 -12.39 -13.65
C PHE A 152 -2.64 -11.35 -14.75
N LYS A 153 -1.59 -10.53 -14.87
CA LYS A 153 -1.54 -9.52 -15.93
C LYS A 153 -1.48 -10.12 -17.33
N THR A 154 -0.81 -11.26 -17.51
CA THR A 154 -0.77 -11.96 -18.81
C THR A 154 -2.09 -12.60 -19.22
N LEU A 155 -3.02 -12.80 -18.29
CA LEU A 155 -4.34 -13.37 -18.56
C LEU A 155 -5.38 -12.31 -18.97
N GLU A 156 -5.14 -11.04 -18.69
CA GLU A 156 -5.90 -9.93 -19.26
C GLU A 156 -5.46 -9.74 -20.72
N VAL A 157 -6.19 -10.40 -21.64
CA VAL A 157 -6.04 -10.26 -23.11
C VAL A 157 -6.71 -8.98 -23.60
#